data_AF-A0A150WHR3-F1
#
_entry.id   AF-A0A150WHR3-F1
#
_cell.length_a   1.000
_cell.length_b   1.000
_cell.length_c   1.000
_cell.angle_alpha   90.00
_cell.angle_beta   90.00
_cell.angle_gamma   90.00
#
_symmetry.space_group_name_H-M   'P 1'
#
loop_
_entity.id
_entity.type
_entity.pdbx_description
1 polymer ?
#
loop_
_entity_poly.entity_id
_entity_poly.type
_entity_poly.pdbx_seq_one_letter_code
_entity_poly.pdbx_strand_id
1 'polypeptide(L)'
;MKSLVTTFAILLGLSGVSSVSFASIESNDPIRCSQMERLAQDHKTWSVGFEKFQADFSHMKNEQQFFKAIRGTQRILQNLENFSEVAHVEVNQDLLQESQLDLDSAALGDVPKDKASFALKEKMIRLQTELSNAIFKAQAKTPDCNLGTVNSPTI
;
A
#
# COMPACT_ATOMS: atom_id res chain seq x y z
N MET A 1 -2.61 51.64 -27.55
CA MET A 1 -4.07 51.84 -27.49
C MET A 1 -4.74 50.73 -28.31
N LYS A 2 -5.77 50.08 -27.74
CA LYS A 2 -6.72 49.10 -28.34
C LYS A 2 -6.08 47.78 -28.81
N SER A 3 -6.02 46.73 -27.98
CA SER A 3 -7.12 45.84 -27.55
C SER A 3 -8.00 45.37 -28.70
N LEU A 4 -7.90 44.10 -29.06
CA LEU A 4 -9.07 43.30 -29.44
C LEU A 4 -8.84 41.84 -29.04
N VAL A 5 -9.43 41.51 -27.89
CA VAL A 5 -9.73 40.15 -27.43
C VAL A 5 -10.56 39.46 -28.51
N THR A 6 -10.14 38.29 -28.99
CA THR A 6 -10.96 37.46 -29.88
C THR A 6 -11.15 36.08 -29.26
N THR A 7 -12.23 36.00 -28.49
CA THR A 7 -13.23 34.94 -28.43
C THR A 7 -12.77 33.48 -28.48
N PHE A 8 -12.81 32.86 -27.30
CA PHE A 8 -12.97 31.42 -27.12
C PHE A 8 -14.27 30.94 -27.76
N ALA A 9 -14.19 30.00 -28.70
CA ALA A 9 -15.31 29.18 -29.14
C ALA A 9 -15.16 27.79 -28.52
N ILE A 10 -15.96 27.53 -27.49
CA ILE A 10 -16.15 26.21 -26.89
C ILE A 10 -17.02 25.41 -27.87
N LEU A 11 -16.43 24.45 -28.57
CA LEU A 11 -17.18 23.39 -29.23
C LEU A 11 -17.44 22.28 -28.22
N LEU A 12 -18.65 22.28 -27.66
CA LEU A 12 -19.25 21.17 -26.94
C LEU A 12 -19.44 19.99 -27.92
N GLY A 13 -18.38 19.20 -28.08
CA GLY A 13 -18.43 17.88 -28.70
C GLY A 13 -18.95 16.85 -27.71
N LEU A 14 -20.26 16.84 -27.51
CA LEU A 14 -21.00 15.71 -26.95
C LEU A 14 -20.90 14.54 -27.94
N SER A 15 -19.93 13.66 -27.74
CA SER A 15 -19.91 12.36 -28.41
C SER A 15 -19.32 11.31 -27.47
N GLY A 16 -20.24 10.71 -26.71
CA GLY A 16 -20.19 9.31 -26.31
C GLY A 16 -18.89 8.82 -25.68
N VAL A 17 -18.70 9.13 -24.39
CA VAL A 17 -18.13 8.09 -23.53
C VAL A 17 -19.15 6.97 -23.50
N SER A 18 -18.95 5.96 -24.36
CA SER A 18 -19.55 4.66 -24.17
C SER A 18 -19.13 4.21 -22.78
N SER A 19 -19.98 4.45 -21.79
CA SER A 19 -19.93 3.82 -20.50
C SER A 19 -20.09 2.33 -20.76
N VAL A 20 -18.99 1.64 -21.04
CA VAL A 20 -18.86 0.23 -20.73
C VAL A 20 -19.01 0.16 -19.23
N SER A 21 -20.25 -0.05 -18.79
CA SER A 21 -20.54 -0.53 -17.46
C SER A 21 -19.84 -1.87 -17.32
N PHE A 22 -18.60 -1.83 -16.84
CA PHE A 22 -17.98 -2.98 -16.22
C PHE A 22 -18.70 -3.20 -14.87
N ALA A 23 -19.92 -3.73 -14.95
CA ALA A 23 -20.30 -4.75 -13.99
C ALA A 23 -19.56 -6.02 -14.42
N SER A 24 -18.23 -5.98 -14.39
CA SER A 24 -17.43 -7.19 -14.34
C SER A 24 -17.87 -7.86 -13.05
N ILE A 25 -18.72 -8.89 -13.19
CA ILE A 25 -18.66 -10.02 -12.28
C ILE A 25 -17.18 -10.38 -12.28
N GLU A 26 -16.44 -9.91 -11.27
CA GLU A 26 -15.04 -10.23 -11.10
C GLU A 26 -15.02 -11.74 -10.97
N SER A 27 -14.82 -12.43 -12.09
CA SER A 27 -14.75 -13.88 -12.09
C SER A 27 -13.68 -14.24 -11.08
N ASN A 28 -13.99 -15.14 -10.15
CA ASN A 28 -13.01 -15.78 -9.27
C ASN A 28 -12.02 -16.53 -10.16
N ASP A 29 -11.07 -15.81 -10.75
CA ASP A 29 -9.98 -16.35 -11.53
C ASP A 29 -9.11 -17.14 -10.56
N PRO A 30 -8.99 -18.47 -10.72
CA PRO A 30 -8.18 -19.30 -9.83
C PRO A 30 -6.73 -18.82 -9.73
N ILE A 31 -6.20 -18.21 -10.79
CA ILE A 31 -4.85 -17.62 -10.80
C ILE A 31 -4.80 -16.42 -9.87
N ARG A 32 -5.79 -15.53 -9.97
CA ARG A 32 -5.90 -14.34 -9.10
C ARG A 32 -6.06 -14.75 -7.63
N CYS A 33 -6.96 -15.69 -7.31
CA CYS A 33 -7.09 -16.19 -5.94
C CYS A 33 -5.77 -16.75 -5.42
N SER A 34 -5.09 -17.61 -6.18
CA SER A 34 -3.82 -18.21 -5.76
C SER A 34 -2.74 -17.15 -5.47
N GLN A 35 -2.68 -16.09 -6.28
CA GLN A 35 -1.76 -14.98 -6.05
C GLN A 35 -2.11 -14.18 -4.80
N MET A 36 -3.39 -13.87 -4.59
CA MET A 36 -3.87 -13.17 -3.39
C MET A 36 -3.59 -13.97 -2.12
N GLU A 37 -3.88 -15.27 -2.12
CA GLU A 37 -3.62 -16.18 -0.99
C GLU A 37 -2.13 -16.23 -0.64
N ARG A 38 -1.26 -16.33 -1.65
CA ARG A 38 0.18 -16.30 -1.44
C ARG A 38 0.64 -14.99 -0.80
N LEU A 39 0.18 -13.86 -1.33
CA LEU A 39 0.56 -12.54 -0.81
C LEU A 39 0.02 -12.32 0.62
N ALA A 40 -1.20 -12.77 0.91
CA ALA A 40 -1.79 -12.74 2.26
C ALA A 40 -1.01 -13.64 3.24
N GLN A 41 -0.58 -14.82 2.80
CA GLN A 41 0.24 -15.72 3.60
C GLN A 41 1.66 -15.15 3.83
N ASP A 42 2.27 -14.54 2.83
CA ASP A 42 3.55 -13.85 2.95
C ASP A 42 3.47 -12.70 3.97
N HIS A 43 2.35 -11.96 3.97
CA HIS A 43 2.07 -10.94 4.98
C HIS A 43 1.95 -11.53 6.38
N LYS A 44 1.18 -12.62 6.55
CA LYS A 44 1.00 -13.30 7.85
C LYS A 44 2.31 -13.82 8.42
N THR A 45 3.17 -14.41 7.60
CA THR A 45 4.49 -14.87 8.06
C THR A 45 5.37 -13.70 8.48
N TRP A 46 5.30 -12.59 7.74
CA TRP A 46 6.08 -11.39 8.04
C TRP A 46 5.58 -10.66 9.30
N SER A 47 4.26 -10.57 9.52
CA SER A 47 3.68 -9.82 10.65
C SER A 47 4.14 -10.34 12.01
N VAL A 48 4.33 -11.66 12.15
CA VAL A 48 4.93 -12.30 13.34
C VAL A 48 6.36 -11.78 13.59
N GLY A 49 7.17 -11.67 12.53
CA GLY A 49 8.52 -11.12 12.61
C GLY A 49 8.51 -9.62 12.95
N PHE A 50 7.49 -8.90 12.48
CA PHE A 50 7.34 -7.47 12.73
C PHE A 50 6.91 -7.16 14.17
N GLU A 51 5.99 -7.92 14.77
CA GLU A 51 5.61 -7.76 16.18
C GLU A 51 6.82 -7.88 17.11
N LYS A 52 7.70 -8.85 16.83
CA LYS A 52 8.97 -9.00 17.54
C LYS A 52 9.88 -7.78 17.34
N PHE A 53 9.99 -7.28 16.11
CA PHE A 53 10.74 -6.06 15.81
C PHE A 53 10.19 -4.83 16.55
N GLN A 54 8.87 -4.69 16.66
CA GLN A 54 8.24 -3.58 17.37
C GLN A 54 8.57 -3.58 18.87
N ALA A 55 8.59 -4.76 19.49
CA ALA A 55 8.95 -4.94 20.91
C ALA A 55 10.44 -4.62 21.16
N ASP A 56 11.31 -4.97 20.22
CA ASP A 56 12.75 -4.71 20.31
C ASP A 56 13.11 -3.23 20.02
N PHE A 57 12.14 -2.40 19.60
CA PHE A 57 12.39 -1.03 19.13
C PHE A 57 12.92 -0.07 20.19
N SER A 58 12.50 -0.24 21.45
CA SER A 58 12.99 0.57 22.59
C SER A 58 14.50 0.46 22.82
N HIS A 59 15.17 -0.51 22.20
CA HIS A 59 16.60 -0.79 22.34
C HIS A 59 17.43 -0.48 21.07
N MET A 60 16.83 0.14 20.04
CA MET A 60 17.44 0.36 18.73
C MET A 60 18.34 1.59 18.68
N LYS A 61 19.62 1.43 19.01
CA LYS A 61 20.67 2.46 18.79
C LYS A 61 21.77 2.04 17.83
N ASN A 62 21.68 0.88 17.18
CA ASN A 62 22.74 0.37 16.30
C ASN A 62 22.32 0.30 14.82
N GLU A 63 23.33 0.34 13.95
CA GLU A 63 23.20 0.38 12.51
C GLU A 63 22.43 -0.81 11.91
N GLN A 64 22.54 -2.00 12.52
CA GLN A 64 21.82 -3.19 12.06
C GLN A 64 20.30 -3.02 12.15
N GLN A 65 19.81 -2.30 13.16
CA GLN A 65 18.38 -2.08 13.37
C GLN A 65 17.82 -1.02 12.41
N PHE A 66 18.60 0.00 12.08
CA PHE A 66 18.25 0.95 11.02
C PHE A 66 18.01 0.24 9.68
N PHE A 67 18.94 -0.63 9.27
CA PHE A 67 18.76 -1.42 8.04
C PHE A 67 17.64 -2.48 8.14
N LYS A 68 17.24 -2.90 9.35
CA LYS A 68 16.03 -3.72 9.53
C LYS A 68 14.77 -2.88 9.33
N ALA A 69 14.71 -1.64 9.83
CA ALA A 69 13.58 -0.74 9.63
C ALA A 69 13.37 -0.41 8.14
N ILE A 70 14.44 -0.11 7.40
CA ILE A 70 14.40 0.10 5.94
C ILE A 70 13.82 -1.13 5.25
N ARG A 71 14.42 -2.31 5.46
CA ARG A 71 13.98 -3.55 4.78
C ARG A 71 12.55 -3.95 5.15
N GLY A 72 12.15 -3.74 6.41
CA GLY A 72 10.79 -4.02 6.88
C GLY A 72 9.77 -3.12 6.18
N THR A 73 10.04 -1.82 6.14
CA THR A 73 9.17 -0.81 5.51
C THR A 73 9.07 -1.03 4.00
N GLN A 74 10.20 -1.29 3.33
CA GLN A 74 10.22 -1.54 1.89
C GLN A 74 9.45 -2.82 1.52
N ARG A 75 9.60 -3.89 2.31
CA ARG A 75 8.91 -5.16 2.05
C ARG A 75 7.39 -5.01 2.19
N ILE A 76 6.92 -4.29 3.21
CA ILE A 76 5.48 -4.13 3.40
C ILE A 76 4.86 -3.19 2.37
N LEU A 77 5.59 -2.15 1.95
CA LEU A 77 5.20 -1.28 0.84
C LEU A 77 4.97 -2.11 -0.43
N GLN A 78 5.97 -2.92 -0.82
CA GLN A 78 5.86 -3.79 -1.99
C GLN A 78 4.73 -4.81 -1.88
N ASN A 79 4.54 -5.41 -0.69
CA ASN A 79 3.43 -6.33 -0.48
C ASN A 79 2.08 -5.65 -0.62
N LEU A 80 1.93 -4.41 -0.12
CA LEU A 80 0.70 -3.63 -0.25
C LEU A 80 0.41 -3.27 -1.70
N GLU A 81 1.41 -2.78 -2.44
CA GLU A 81 1.30 -2.48 -3.87
C GLU A 81 0.87 -3.72 -4.66
N ASN A 82 1.64 -4.81 -4.55
CA ASN A 82 1.36 -6.06 -5.27
C ASN A 82 -0.01 -6.64 -4.91
N PHE A 83 -0.37 -6.64 -3.62
CA PHE A 83 -1.67 -7.16 -3.20
C PHE A 83 -2.81 -6.30 -3.74
N SER A 84 -2.69 -4.97 -3.66
CA SER A 84 -3.72 -4.05 -4.14
C SER A 84 -3.95 -4.17 -5.64
N GLU A 85 -2.87 -4.37 -6.42
CA GLU A 85 -2.92 -4.58 -7.85
C GLU A 85 -3.63 -5.89 -8.20
N VAL A 86 -3.20 -7.00 -7.60
CA VAL A 86 -3.77 -8.34 -7.86
C VAL A 86 -5.23 -8.43 -7.40
N ALA A 87 -5.55 -7.88 -6.24
CA ALA A 87 -6.89 -7.95 -5.66
C ALA A 87 -7.84 -6.85 -6.16
N HIS A 88 -7.35 -5.91 -6.98
CA HIS A 88 -8.09 -4.74 -7.44
C HIS A 88 -8.82 -4.00 -6.30
N VAL A 89 -8.09 -3.79 -5.19
CA VAL A 89 -8.58 -3.05 -4.03
C VAL A 89 -7.90 -1.70 -3.95
N GLU A 90 -8.71 -0.66 -3.76
CA GLU A 90 -8.19 0.68 -3.56
C GLU A 90 -7.48 0.79 -2.20
N VAL A 91 -6.28 1.38 -2.25
CA VAL A 91 -5.41 1.67 -1.13
C VAL A 91 -4.99 3.14 -1.15
N ASN A 92 -4.61 3.67 0.01
CA ASN A 92 -4.16 5.06 0.14
C ASN A 92 -2.86 5.33 -0.65
N GLN A 93 -2.98 5.98 -1.81
CA GLN A 93 -1.85 6.29 -2.70
C GLN A 93 -0.86 7.29 -2.08
N ASP A 94 -1.34 8.25 -1.29
CA ASP A 94 -0.47 9.21 -0.59
C ASP A 94 0.44 8.49 0.40
N LEU A 95 -0.10 7.49 1.12
CA LEU A 95 0.69 6.65 2.03
C LEU A 95 1.79 5.89 1.28
N LEU A 96 1.51 5.34 0.09
CA LEU A 96 2.52 4.63 -0.70
C LEU A 96 3.65 5.58 -1.14
N GLN A 97 3.29 6.75 -1.68
CA GLN A 97 4.23 7.75 -2.15
C GLN A 97 5.09 8.31 -1.00
N GLU A 98 4.45 8.71 0.11
CA GLU A 98 5.18 9.17 1.30
C GLU A 98 6.13 8.09 1.83
N SER A 99 5.72 6.83 1.83
CA SER A 99 6.56 5.72 2.30
C SER A 99 7.80 5.52 1.44
N GLN A 100 7.65 5.63 0.12
CA GLN A 100 8.78 5.53 -0.81
C GLN A 100 9.75 6.70 -0.62
N LEU A 101 9.24 7.92 -0.46
CA LEU A 101 10.07 9.10 -0.19
C LEU A 101 10.83 8.99 1.14
N ASP A 102 10.18 8.48 2.19
CA ASP A 102 10.81 8.27 3.50
C ASP A 102 11.92 7.20 3.43
N LEU A 103 11.71 6.14 2.64
CA LEU A 103 12.71 5.10 2.37
C LEU A 103 13.93 5.64 1.63
N ASP A 104 13.71 6.43 0.59
CA ASP A 104 14.77 7.02 -0.22
C ASP A 104 15.59 8.02 0.61
N SER A 105 14.92 8.89 1.36
CA SER A 105 15.56 9.86 2.26
C SER A 105 16.40 9.18 3.34
N ALA A 106 15.89 8.06 3.91
CA ALA A 106 16.64 7.27 4.87
C ALA A 106 17.86 6.59 4.23
N ALA A 107 17.72 6.02 3.04
CA ALA A 107 18.81 5.35 2.33
C ALA A 107 19.94 6.30 1.93
N LEU A 108 19.61 7.54 1.56
CA LEU A 108 20.56 8.61 1.24
C LEU A 108 21.25 9.20 2.48
N GLY A 109 20.69 8.99 3.67
CA GLY A 109 21.22 9.53 4.91
C GLY A 109 20.86 11.00 5.15
N ASP A 110 19.81 11.49 4.49
CA ASP A 110 19.33 12.88 4.63
C ASP A 110 18.77 13.17 6.03
N VAL A 111 18.36 12.11 6.72
CA VAL A 111 17.80 12.16 8.08
C VAL A 111 18.73 11.37 9.03
N PRO A 112 19.03 11.88 10.23
CA PRO A 112 19.76 11.13 11.26
C PRO A 112 19.15 9.74 11.50
N LYS A 113 19.98 8.71 11.57
CA LYS A 113 19.56 7.29 11.62
C LYS A 113 18.55 6.98 12.72
N ASP A 114 18.67 7.63 13.88
CA ASP A 114 17.75 7.48 15.01
C ASP A 114 16.35 8.02 14.69
N LYS A 115 16.27 9.23 14.12
CA LYS A 115 15.03 9.84 13.66
C LYS A 115 14.40 9.06 12.51
N ALA A 116 15.21 8.66 11.53
CA ALA A 116 14.76 7.86 10.41
C ALA A 116 14.24 6.49 10.85
N SER A 117 14.90 5.82 11.80
CA SER A 117 14.43 4.55 12.35
C SER A 117 13.05 4.67 12.99
N PHE A 118 12.80 5.76 13.73
CA PHE A 118 11.50 6.04 14.34
C PHE A 118 10.41 6.27 13.29
N ALA A 119 10.67 7.17 12.33
CA ALA A 119 9.73 7.46 11.25
C ALA A 119 9.39 6.21 10.42
N LEU A 120 10.40 5.41 10.06
CA LEU A 120 10.21 4.17 9.31
C LEU A 120 9.41 3.13 10.10
N LYS A 121 9.60 3.02 11.44
CA LYS A 121 8.76 2.15 12.26
C LYS A 121 7.29 2.57 12.20
N GLU A 122 7.00 3.85 12.43
CA GLU A 122 5.61 4.35 12.38
C GLU A 122 4.99 4.15 11.01
N LYS A 123 5.76 4.40 9.94
CA LYS A 123 5.33 4.18 8.57
C LYS A 123 5.01 2.71 8.29
N MET A 124 5.86 1.81 8.75
CA MET A 124 5.65 0.36 8.63
C MET A 124 4.37 -0.11 9.34
N ILE A 125 4.03 0.44 10.51
CA ILE A 125 2.74 0.15 11.20
C ILE A 125 1.57 0.60 10.32
N ARG A 126 1.61 1.84 9.81
CA ARG A 126 0.54 2.37 8.95
C ARG A 126 0.35 1.53 7.68
N LEU A 127 1.43 1.14 7.02
CA LEU A 127 1.40 0.24 5.86
C LEU A 127 0.82 -1.14 6.22
N GLN A 128 1.08 -1.64 7.44
CA GLN A 128 0.57 -2.93 7.90
C GLN A 128 -0.94 -2.91 8.10
N THR A 129 -1.42 -1.83 8.70
CA THR A 129 -2.86 -1.59 8.84
C THR A 129 -3.52 -1.49 7.46
N GLU A 130 -2.92 -0.76 6.52
CA GLU A 130 -3.48 -0.61 5.17
C GLU A 130 -3.50 -1.94 4.39
N LEU A 131 -2.47 -2.77 4.53
CA LEU A 131 -2.46 -4.12 3.95
C LEU A 131 -3.51 -5.04 4.59
N SER A 132 -3.65 -5.00 5.92
CA SER A 132 -4.73 -5.73 6.61
C SER A 132 -6.12 -5.29 6.10
N ASN A 133 -6.33 -3.99 5.90
CA ASN A 133 -7.56 -3.44 5.34
C ASN A 133 -7.80 -3.92 3.90
N ALA A 134 -6.76 -3.90 3.07
CA ALA A 134 -6.83 -4.37 1.70
C ALA A 134 -7.24 -5.86 1.63
N ILE A 135 -6.62 -6.70 2.47
CA ILE A 135 -6.97 -8.13 2.56
C ILE A 135 -8.41 -8.34 3.02
N PHE A 136 -8.86 -7.59 4.03
CA PHE A 136 -10.24 -7.65 4.51
C PHE A 136 -11.25 -7.26 3.42
N LYS A 137 -11.01 -6.14 2.71
CA LYS A 137 -11.85 -5.70 1.58
C LYS A 137 -11.89 -6.76 0.47
N ALA A 138 -10.74 -7.36 0.16
CA ALA A 138 -10.64 -8.40 -0.86
C ALA A 138 -11.43 -9.66 -0.45
N GLN A 139 -11.30 -10.12 0.80
CA GLN A 139 -12.03 -11.28 1.33
C GLN A 139 -13.55 -11.10 1.24
N ALA A 140 -14.05 -9.88 1.48
CA ALA A 140 -15.48 -9.58 1.32
C ALA A 140 -15.98 -9.69 -0.13
N LYS A 141 -15.09 -9.46 -1.12
CA LYS A 141 -15.41 -9.57 -2.56
C LYS A 141 -15.17 -10.97 -3.13
N THR A 142 -14.20 -11.70 -2.58
CA THR A 142 -13.77 -13.03 -3.06
C THR A 142 -13.75 -14.04 -1.91
N PRO A 143 -14.92 -14.42 -1.36
CA PRO A 143 -15.00 -15.29 -0.18
C PRO A 143 -14.46 -16.71 -0.43
N ASP A 144 -14.36 -17.12 -1.69
CA ASP A 144 -13.81 -18.43 -2.08
C ASP A 144 -12.27 -18.47 -2.04
N CYS A 145 -11.58 -17.31 -2.05
CA CYS A 145 -10.13 -17.28 -1.87
C CYS A 145 -9.80 -17.40 -0.37
N ASN A 146 -8.87 -18.29 0.00
CA ASN A 146 -8.44 -18.52 1.37
C ASN A 146 -7.40 -17.47 1.82
N LEU A 147 -7.85 -16.23 2.01
CA LEU A 147 -6.99 -15.12 2.42
C LEU A 147 -6.63 -15.13 3.93
N GLY A 148 -7.05 -16.17 4.65
CA GLY A 148 -6.94 -16.28 6.11
C GLY A 148 -7.97 -15.43 6.86
N THR A 149 -8.01 -15.56 8.19
CA THR A 149 -8.76 -14.67 9.08
C THR A 149 -7.89 -13.46 9.40
N VAL A 150 -8.23 -12.29 8.86
CA VAL A 150 -7.69 -11.02 9.33
C VAL A 150 -8.67 -10.50 10.37
N ASN A 151 -8.22 -10.31 11.61
CA ASN A 151 -9.04 -9.57 12.57
C ASN A 151 -9.25 -8.17 11.99
N SER A 152 -10.49 -7.68 11.97
CA SER A 152 -10.75 -6.29 11.58
C SER A 152 -9.81 -5.39 12.39
N PRO A 153 -9.08 -4.46 11.76
CA PRO A 153 -8.22 -3.58 12.51
C PRO A 153 -9.06 -2.81 13.52
N THR A 154 -8.70 -2.92 14.80
CA THR A 154 -9.31 -2.12 15.85
C THR A 154 -8.87 -0.68 15.63
N ILE A 155 -9.82 0.17 15.25
CA ILE A 155 -9.66 1.63 15.09
C ILE A 155 -9.38 2.25 16.47
#